data_AF-A0A256XE55-F1
#
_entry.id   AF-A0A256XE55-F1
#
_cell.length_a   1.000
_cell.length_b   1.000
_cell.length_c   1.000
_cell.angle_alpha   90.00
_cell.angle_beta   90.00
_cell.angle_gamma   90.00
#
_symmetry.space_group_name_H-M   'P 1'
#
loop_
_entity.id
_entity.type
_entity.pdbx_description
1 polymer ?
#
loop_
_entity_poly.entity_id
_entity_poly.type
_entity_poly.pdbx_seq_one_letter_code
_entity_poly.pdbx_strand_id
1 'polypeptide(L)' 'MSRAEKRVAIRLDVIADIIRYLNEDEQLQEIFGRPVSRSLIIAADDNDLRIEEGGGKKITKKESEIFLEVLNKAIKNCTG' A
#
# COMPACT_ATOMS: atom_id res chain seq x y z
N MET A 1 11.02 -17.66 18.88
CA MET A 1 10.48 -16.34 19.26
C MET A 1 9.39 -16.01 18.25
N SER A 2 8.11 -16.05 18.64
CA SER A 2 7.04 -15.72 17.69
C SER A 2 7.08 -14.21 17.44
N ARG A 3 7.12 -13.85 16.16
CA ARG A 3 7.06 -12.48 15.67
C ARG A 3 5.66 -11.97 15.98
N ALA A 4 5.44 -11.48 17.20
CA ALA A 4 4.39 -10.50 17.42
C ALA A 4 4.87 -9.21 16.72
N GLU A 5 4.84 -9.23 15.39
CA GLU A 5 4.99 -8.02 14.58
C GLU A 5 3.96 -7.03 15.13
N LYS A 6 4.42 -5.80 15.42
CA LYS A 6 3.55 -4.71 15.85
C LYS A 6 2.37 -4.63 14.87
N ARG A 7 1.21 -5.14 15.27
CA ARG A 7 -0.01 -5.02 14.48
C ARG A 7 -0.39 -3.56 14.46
N VAL A 8 -0.36 -2.96 13.27
CA VAL A 8 -0.87 -1.60 13.06
C VAL A 8 -2.36 -1.74 12.78
N ALA A 9 -3.19 -1.24 13.71
CA ALA A 9 -4.62 -1.14 13.49
C ALA A 9 -4.92 0.15 12.73
N ILE A 10 -5.44 0.03 11.50
CA ILE A 10 -5.86 1.16 10.68
C ILE A 10 -7.38 1.15 10.62
N ARG A 11 -8.02 2.29 10.91
CA ARG A 11 -9.47 2.39 10.75
C ARG A 11 -9.84 2.30 9.27
N LEU A 12 -10.98 1.68 8.97
CA LEU A 12 -11.41 1.48 7.58
C LEU A 12 -11.63 2.79 6.81
N ASP A 13 -12.04 3.87 7.48
CA ASP A 13 -12.17 5.18 6.83
C ASP A 13 -10.80 5.82 6.54
N VAL A 14 -9.80 5.58 7.38
CA VAL A 14 -8.41 6.03 7.16
C VAL A 14 -7.78 5.34 5.94
N ILE A 15 -8.25 4.14 5.56
CA ILE A 15 -7.82 3.48 4.32
C ILE A 15 -8.16 4.33 3.08
N ALA A 16 -9.28 5.05 3.08
CA ALA A 16 -9.63 5.94 1.98
C ALA A 16 -8.61 7.08 1.82
N ASP A 17 -8.09 7.59 2.94
CA ASP A 17 -7.06 8.64 2.96
C ASP A 17 -5.71 8.11 2.47
N ILE A 18 -5.34 6.90 2.87
CA ILE A 18 -4.15 6.21 2.35
C ILE A 18 -4.28 6.01 0.84
N ILE A 19 -5.41 5.51 0.35
CA ILE A 19 -5.65 5.31 -1.09
C ILE A 19 -5.53 6.64 -1.86
N ARG A 20 -6.10 7.71 -1.32
CA ARG A 20 -5.98 9.06 -1.90
C ARG A 20 -4.54 9.53 -1.96
N TYR A 21 -3.78 9.36 -0.87
CA TYR A 21 -2.36 9.67 -0.82
C TYR A 21 -1.56 8.90 -1.90
N LEU A 22 -1.80 7.59 -2.02
CA LEU A 22 -1.14 6.77 -3.06
C LEU A 22 -1.52 7.21 -4.47
N ASN A 23 -2.79 7.59 -4.69
CA ASN A 23 -3.26 8.05 -5.99
C ASN A 23 -2.67 9.40 -6.40
N GLU A 24 -2.20 10.21 -5.47
CA GLU A 24 -1.61 11.54 -5.72
C GLU A 24 -0.08 11.50 -5.89
N ASP A 25 0.59 10.40 -5.51
CA ASP A 25 2.04 10.26 -5.63
C ASP A 25 2.48 10.06 -7.10
N GLU A 26 3.23 11.01 -7.65
CA GLU A 26 3.67 11.00 -9.05
C GLU A 26 4.55 9.78 -9.39
N GLN A 27 5.42 9.35 -8.48
CA GLN A 27 6.29 8.19 -8.72
C GLN A 27 5.49 6.90 -8.77
N LEU A 28 4.52 6.72 -7.87
CA LEU A 28 3.63 5.57 -7.92
C LEU A 28 2.74 5.60 -9.16
N GLN A 29 2.30 6.77 -9.61
CA GLN A 29 1.53 6.89 -10.85
C GLN A 29 2.33 6.45 -12.09
N GLU A 30 3.64 6.70 -12.12
CA GLU A 30 4.51 6.20 -13.21
C GLU A 30 4.64 4.65 -13.17
N ILE A 31 4.68 4.08 -11.96
CA ILE A 31 4.84 2.63 -11.76
C ILE A 31 3.53 1.89 -12.02
N PHE A 32 2.43 2.37 -11.46
CA PHE A 32 1.14 1.67 -11.36
C PHE A 32 0.05 2.26 -12.24
N GLY A 33 0.28 3.41 -12.88
CA GLY A 33 -0.73 4.11 -13.68
C GLY A 33 -1.60 5.06 -12.86
N ARG A 34 -2.54 5.72 -13.55
CA ARG A 34 -3.42 6.75 -12.98
C ARG A 34 -4.89 6.31 -13.05
N PRO A 35 -5.60 6.13 -11.92
CA PRO A 35 -5.11 6.19 -10.54
C PRO A 35 -4.36 4.91 -10.11
N VAL A 36 -3.41 5.04 -9.19
CA VAL A 36 -2.56 3.94 -8.66
C VAL A 36 -3.41 2.79 -8.11
N SER A 37 -4.48 3.11 -7.39
CA SER A 37 -5.40 2.15 -6.78
C SER A 37 -6.06 1.16 -7.74
N ARG A 38 -6.11 1.43 -9.05
CA ARG A 38 -6.61 0.44 -10.02
C ARG A 38 -5.68 -0.75 -10.21
N SER A 39 -4.43 -0.62 -9.80
CA SER A 39 -3.40 -1.64 -9.91
C SER A 39 -3.09 -2.32 -8.58
N LEU A 40 -3.78 -1.94 -7.51
CA LEU A 40 -3.60 -2.48 -6.17
C LEU A 40 -4.83 -3.26 -5.73
N ILE A 41 -4.63 -4.27 -4.89
CA ILE A 41 -5.67 -5.07 -4.27
C ILE A 41 -5.46 -5.13 -2.75
N ILE A 42 -6.55 -5.40 -2.03
CA ILE A 42 -6.46 -5.89 -0.65
C ILE A 42 -6.67 -7.40 -0.71
N ALA A 43 -5.62 -8.15 -0.44
CA ALA A 43 -5.70 -9.60 -0.30
C ALA A 43 -5.92 -10.00 1.15
N ALA A 44 -6.73 -11.04 1.33
CA ALA A 44 -6.91 -11.71 2.60
C ALA A 44 -6.19 -13.05 2.55
N ASP A 45 -5.27 -13.26 3.49
CA ASP A 45 -4.50 -14.50 3.67
C ASP A 45 -4.64 -14.92 5.15
N ASP A 46 -5.40 -15.97 5.41
CA ASP A 46 -5.90 -16.35 6.73
C ASP A 46 -6.60 -15.19 7.48
N ASN A 47 -5.95 -14.63 8.50
CA ASN A 47 -6.42 -13.52 9.32
C ASN A 47 -5.68 -12.21 9.04
N ASP A 48 -4.86 -12.17 7.98
CA ASP A 48 -4.07 -11.00 7.59
C ASP A 48 -4.70 -10.32 6.37
N LEU A 49 -4.74 -9.00 6.40
CA LEU A 49 -5.06 -8.17 5.23
C LEU A 49 -3.77 -7.52 4.72
N ARG A 50 -3.52 -7.64 3.41
CA ARG A 50 -2.32 -7.10 2.75
C ARG A 50 -2.72 -6.23 1.57
N ILE A 51 -2.04 -5.09 1.40
CA ILE A 51 -2.14 -4.29 0.17
C ILE A 51 -1.00 -4.73 -0.75
N GLU A 52 -1.35 -5.16 -1.96
CA GLU A 52 -0.38 -5.67 -2.93
C GLU A 52 -0.78 -5.34 -4.38
N GLU A 53 0.13 -5.61 -5.32
CA GLU A 53 -0.11 -5.41 -6.76
C GLU A 53 -1.11 -6.47 -7.27
N GLY A 54 -2.08 -6.03 -8.08
CA GLY A 54 -3.22 -6.84 -8.52
C GLY A 54 -2.96 -7.85 -9.63
N GLY A 55 -1.71 -8.18 -9.96
CA GLY A 55 -1.33 -9.14 -10.99
C GLY A 55 -1.34 -8.60 -12.43
N GLY A 56 -1.48 -7.29 -12.62
CA GLY A 56 -1.49 -6.66 -13.94
C GLY A 56 -0.09 -6.36 -14.49
N LYS A 57 0.93 -6.26 -13.62
CA LYS A 57 2.29 -5.86 -14.01
C LYS A 57 3.35 -6.52 -13.12
N LYS A 58 4.42 -7.04 -13.74
CA LYS A 58 5.64 -7.40 -13.00
C LYS A 58 6.35 -6.13 -12.55
N ILE A 59 6.38 -5.89 -11.24
CA ILE A 59 7.18 -4.82 -10.63
C ILE A 59 8.60 -5.30 -10.37
N THR A 60 9.57 -4.41 -10.59
CA THR A 60 10.98 -4.62 -10.24
C THR A 60 11.20 -4.43 -8.75
N LYS A 61 12.32 -4.95 -8.23
CA LYS A 61 12.71 -4.75 -6.82
C LYS A 61 12.74 -3.27 -6.42
N LYS A 62 13.27 -2.40 -7.29
CA LYS A 62 13.35 -0.96 -7.06
C LYS A 62 11.95 -0.33 -6.97
N GLU A 63 11.03 -0.71 -7.86
CA GLU A 63 9.65 -0.24 -7.83
C GLU A 63 8.92 -0.71 -6.56
N SER A 64 9.17 -1.94 -6.10
CA SER A 64 8.66 -2.44 -4.83
C SER A 64 9.19 -1.65 -3.62
N GLU A 65 10.48 -1.31 -3.61
CA GLU A 65 11.08 -0.49 -2.55
C GLU A 65 10.44 0.91 -2.48
N ILE A 66 10.23 1.54 -3.65
CA ILE A 66 9.53 2.84 -3.75
C ILE A 66 8.10 2.71 -3.23
N PHE A 67 7.36 1.68 -3.66
CA PHE A 67 6.00 1.43 -3.19
C PHE A 67 5.91 1.32 -1.68
N LEU A 68 6.78 0.49 -1.07
CA LEU A 68 6.81 0.29 0.37
C LEU A 68 7.20 1.58 1.11
N GLU A 69 8.10 2.39 0.57
CA GLU A 69 8.47 3.67 1.18
C GLU A 69 7.29 4.63 1.20
N VAL A 70 6.60 4.81 0.08
CA VAL A 70 5.44 5.71 -0.06
C VAL A 70 4.27 5.22 0.79
N LEU A 71 3.98 3.91 0.79
CA LEU A 71 2.93 3.33 1.64
C LEU A 71 3.22 3.56 3.13
N ASN A 72 4.47 3.37 3.57
CA ASN A 72 4.86 3.65 4.96
C ASN A 72 4.70 5.13 5.33
N LYS A 73 4.97 6.06 4.41
CA LYS A 73 4.73 7.50 4.61
C LYS A 73 3.23 7.79 4.72
N ALA A 74 2.42 7.23 3.83
CA ALA A 74 0.96 7.37 3.84
C ALA A 74 0.38 6.91 5.18
N ILE A 75 0.74 5.70 5.63
CA ILE A 75 0.29 5.15 6.92
C ILE A 75 0.65 6.09 8.06
N LYS A 76 1.92 6.52 8.17
CA LYS A 76 2.37 7.43 9.24
C LYS A 76 1.62 8.77 9.24
N ASN A 77 1.33 9.33 8.07
CA ASN A 77 0.61 10.60 7.95
C ASN A 77 -0.89 10.47 8.31
N CYS A 78 -1.48 9.31 8.04
CA CYS A 78 -2.92 9.08 8.22
C CYS A 78 -3.26 8.46 9.59
N THR A 79 -2.29 7.87 10.30
CA THR A 79 -2.49 7.28 11.64
C THR A 79 -1.73 8.01 12.76
N GLY A 80 -1.04 9.10 12.44
CA GLY A 80 -0.28 9.94 13.38
C GLY A 80 -1.15 10.93 14.14
#